data_AF-A0A2W7QBD3-F1
#
_entry.id   AF-A0A2W7QBD3-F1
#
_cell.length_a   1.000
_cell.length_b   1.000
_cell.length_c   1.000
_cell.angle_alpha   90.00
_cell.angle_beta   90.00
_cell.angle_gamma   90.00
#
_symmetry.space_group_name_H-M   'P 1'
#
loop_
_entity.id
_entity.type
_entity.pdbx_description
1 polymer ?
#
loop_
_entity_poly.entity_id
_entity_poly.type
_entity_poly.pdbx_seq_one_letter_code
_entity_poly.pdbx_strand_id
1 'polypeptide(L)'
;MSIEQCAKDFLKRLSLELDIFDADLELSYETDLLGVVINNFKLKAPESVAVMAITNSLEGLTTDTTIDLTDDINTYISLKSVEISYLSRKKETKFRIRNFALASPIGAIIPIKYIENNDPYKISQAEKDNIERKFREVILFFGKNTITQDEFSGFFSKVISGAKNTVIAVYNSTNKNFVNLYSKSYFLYLLKGNRTLFPQDVIHDYKVESSLISSVNTSTNDFTQFFEVYDVIDEYHHANDILVKYLKLYQVIEYLITRTLLVKIQGNSSNQNLFLREMTSLAKYDDFDKSNFKTVFKTNEVDLGNWFKLKLSTNAILKATVEELLYPNESKTIDTTNNGAIYNALLILIYKLRNTVVHNKESEIHLTIHNIKLRPELLKLINDLLLKLELILFKKVVDFEDVITYKGKNLALY
;
A
#
# COMPACT_ATOMS: atom_id res chain seq x y z
N MET A 1 -36.52 -14.22 20.82
CA MET A 1 -36.92 -13.43 19.61
C MET A 1 -36.41 -14.22 18.43
N SER A 2 -37.25 -14.51 17.44
CA SER A 2 -36.81 -15.30 16.28
C SER A 2 -35.81 -14.54 15.42
N ILE A 3 -35.01 -15.27 14.65
CA ILE A 3 -34.09 -14.68 13.66
C ILE A 3 -34.88 -13.81 12.66
N GLU A 4 -36.02 -14.30 12.18
CA GLU A 4 -36.89 -13.54 11.27
C GLU A 4 -37.34 -12.21 11.85
N GLN A 5 -37.91 -12.21 13.07
CA GLN A 5 -38.40 -10.98 13.68
C GLN A 5 -37.26 -9.97 13.86
N CYS A 6 -36.09 -10.44 14.28
CA CYS A 6 -34.96 -9.55 14.49
C CYS A 6 -34.42 -8.95 13.18
N ALA A 7 -34.41 -9.72 12.10
CA ALA A 7 -34.04 -9.23 10.77
C ALA A 7 -35.06 -8.19 10.25
N LYS A 8 -36.35 -8.40 10.50
CA LYS A 8 -37.41 -7.40 10.21
C LYS A 8 -37.24 -6.13 11.03
N ASP A 9 -36.97 -6.25 12.33
CA ASP A 9 -36.73 -5.10 13.22
C ASP A 9 -35.51 -4.30 12.76
N PHE A 10 -34.46 -4.99 12.30
CA PHE A 10 -33.29 -4.34 11.69
C PHE A 10 -33.68 -3.56 10.43
N LEU A 11 -34.43 -4.17 9.50
CA LEU A 11 -34.87 -3.51 8.27
C LEU A 11 -35.72 -2.28 8.55
N LYS A 12 -36.66 -2.36 9.51
CA LYS A 12 -37.46 -1.22 9.95
C LYS A 12 -36.59 -0.05 10.41
N ARG A 13 -35.57 -0.31 11.24
CA ARG A 13 -34.62 0.70 11.72
C ARG A 13 -33.77 1.29 10.60
N LEU A 14 -33.33 0.45 9.66
CA LEU A 14 -32.60 0.89 8.48
C LEU A 14 -33.47 1.77 7.56
N SER A 15 -34.74 1.42 7.38
CA SER A 15 -35.69 2.23 6.61
C SER A 15 -35.91 3.61 7.23
N LEU A 16 -35.95 3.69 8.56
CA LEU A 16 -36.02 4.96 9.28
C LEU A 16 -34.74 5.79 9.11
N GLU A 17 -33.56 5.17 9.19
CA GLU A 17 -32.27 5.84 8.97
C GLU A 17 -32.12 6.40 7.54
N LEU A 18 -32.73 5.73 6.56
CA LEU A 18 -32.69 6.12 5.15
C LEU A 18 -33.84 7.05 4.73
N ASP A 19 -34.76 7.37 5.65
CA ASP A 19 -35.96 8.17 5.39
C ASP A 19 -36.87 7.58 4.29
N ILE A 20 -37.04 6.25 4.30
CA ILE A 20 -37.87 5.52 3.33
C ILE A 20 -39.02 4.72 3.97
N PHE A 21 -39.17 4.77 5.30
CA PHE A 21 -40.19 3.99 6.02
C PHE A 21 -41.57 4.64 5.88
N ASP A 22 -42.41 4.07 5.01
CA ASP A 22 -43.78 4.52 4.76
C ASP A 22 -44.81 3.41 5.05
N ALA A 23 -46.09 3.71 4.77
CA ALA A 23 -47.21 2.81 5.08
C ALA A 23 -47.10 1.44 4.40
N ASP A 24 -46.54 1.35 3.19
CA ASP A 24 -46.39 0.06 2.52
C ASP A 24 -45.30 -0.79 3.17
N LEU A 25 -44.18 -0.17 3.59
CA LEU A 25 -43.13 -0.89 4.31
C LEU A 25 -43.56 -1.26 5.73
N GLU A 26 -44.38 -0.43 6.37
CA GLU A 26 -44.99 -0.74 7.65
C GLU A 26 -45.89 -1.97 7.54
N LEU A 27 -46.79 -1.98 6.55
CA LEU A 27 -47.66 -3.13 6.29
C LEU A 27 -46.84 -4.39 5.99
N SER A 28 -45.84 -4.28 5.12
CA SER A 28 -44.98 -5.41 4.75
C SER A 28 -44.23 -5.97 5.97
N TYR A 29 -43.69 -5.10 6.82
CA TYR A 29 -43.04 -5.50 8.08
C TYR A 29 -43.98 -6.31 8.98
N GLU A 30 -45.25 -5.91 9.08
CA GLU A 30 -46.25 -6.56 9.94
C GLU A 30 -46.76 -7.90 9.37
N THR A 31 -46.97 -7.98 8.06
CA THR A 31 -47.71 -9.11 7.45
C THR A 31 -46.87 -10.10 6.66
N ASP A 32 -45.78 -9.64 6.05
CA ASP A 32 -45.09 -10.44 5.03
C ASP A 32 -43.95 -11.28 5.59
N LEU A 33 -43.53 -12.32 4.88
CA LEU A 33 -42.31 -13.06 5.19
C LEU A 33 -41.07 -12.21 4.93
N LEU A 34 -39.97 -12.46 5.67
CA LEU A 34 -38.71 -11.70 5.56
C LEU A 34 -38.24 -11.47 4.11
N GLY A 35 -38.31 -12.49 3.24
CA GLY A 35 -37.90 -12.36 1.85
C GLY A 35 -38.69 -11.30 1.06
N VAL A 36 -39.99 -11.17 1.34
CA VAL A 36 -40.86 -10.14 0.72
C VAL A 36 -40.54 -8.77 1.30
N VAL A 37 -40.33 -8.66 2.61
CA VAL A 37 -39.92 -7.40 3.27
C VAL A 37 -38.59 -6.89 2.69
N ILE A 38 -37.62 -7.78 2.47
CA ILE A 38 -36.33 -7.44 1.83
C ILE A 38 -36.55 -6.89 0.43
N ASN A 39 -37.40 -7.53 -0.38
CA ASN A 39 -37.68 -7.07 -1.74
C ASN A 39 -38.37 -5.71 -1.75
N ASN A 40 -39.38 -5.50 -0.90
CA ASN A 40 -40.07 -4.23 -0.77
C ASN A 40 -39.12 -3.11 -0.28
N PHE A 41 -38.22 -3.43 0.65
CA PHE A 41 -37.16 -2.51 1.07
C PHE A 41 -36.25 -2.13 -0.10
N LYS A 42 -35.76 -3.11 -0.87
CA LYS A 42 -34.86 -2.88 -2.02
C LYS A 42 -35.49 -1.97 -3.09
N LEU A 43 -36.80 -2.03 -3.30
CA LEU A 43 -37.50 -1.17 -4.25
C LEU A 43 -37.50 0.32 -3.87
N LYS A 44 -37.39 0.63 -2.57
CA LYS A 44 -37.40 2.00 -2.05
C LYS A 44 -36.03 2.50 -1.63
N ALA A 45 -35.10 1.60 -1.34
CA ALA A 45 -33.78 1.93 -0.86
C ALA A 45 -32.94 2.68 -1.92
N PRO A 46 -32.09 3.63 -1.50
CA PRO A 46 -31.17 4.30 -2.41
C PRO A 46 -30.15 3.31 -2.99
N GLU A 47 -29.76 3.54 -4.24
CA GLU A 47 -28.68 2.80 -4.91
C GLU A 47 -27.32 3.14 -4.28
N SER A 48 -27.02 2.53 -3.14
CA SER A 48 -25.75 2.62 -2.44
C SER A 48 -25.13 1.24 -2.33
N VAL A 49 -23.83 1.14 -2.66
CA VAL A 49 -23.07 -0.12 -2.57
C VAL A 49 -23.16 -0.72 -1.16
N ALA A 50 -23.09 0.11 -0.12
CA ALA A 50 -23.20 -0.35 1.27
C ALA A 50 -24.60 -0.88 1.60
N VAL A 51 -25.66 -0.21 1.13
CA VAL A 51 -27.05 -0.64 1.37
C VAL A 51 -27.37 -1.93 0.60
N MET A 52 -26.88 -2.05 -0.63
CA MET A 52 -26.98 -3.29 -1.41
C MET A 52 -26.24 -4.44 -0.70
N ALA A 53 -25.03 -4.21 -0.18
CA ALA A 53 -24.30 -5.23 0.54
C ALA A 53 -25.01 -5.67 1.83
N ILE A 54 -25.58 -4.74 2.60
CA ILE A 54 -26.37 -5.05 3.81
C ILE A 54 -27.61 -5.87 3.44
N THR A 55 -28.35 -5.47 2.41
CA THR A 55 -29.57 -6.17 1.98
C THR A 55 -29.28 -7.56 1.40
N ASN A 56 -28.20 -7.71 0.63
CA ASN A 56 -27.75 -9.02 0.15
C ASN A 56 -27.31 -9.92 1.32
N SER A 57 -26.69 -9.36 2.36
CA SER A 57 -26.34 -10.11 3.56
C SER A 57 -27.58 -10.65 4.30
N LEU A 58 -28.63 -9.82 4.39
CA LEU A 58 -29.94 -10.20 4.94
C LEU A 58 -30.65 -11.26 4.09
N GLU A 59 -30.65 -11.13 2.77
CA GLU A 59 -31.18 -12.15 1.85
C GLU A 59 -30.40 -13.47 1.98
N GLY A 60 -29.12 -13.39 2.35
CA GLY A 60 -28.33 -14.53 2.77
C GLY A 60 -28.95 -15.35 3.90
N LEU A 61 -29.76 -14.75 4.79
CA LEU A 61 -30.47 -15.48 5.86
C LEU A 61 -31.63 -16.31 5.32
N THR A 62 -32.30 -15.85 4.25
CA THR A 62 -33.45 -16.56 3.67
C THR A 62 -33.04 -17.65 2.68
N THR A 63 -31.83 -17.55 2.14
CA THR A 63 -31.29 -18.49 1.14
C THR A 63 -30.39 -19.57 1.74
N ASP A 64 -29.86 -19.35 2.94
CA ASP A 64 -29.01 -20.32 3.64
C ASP A 64 -29.84 -21.42 4.29
N THR A 65 -29.87 -22.59 3.64
CA THR A 65 -30.61 -23.78 4.12
C THR A 65 -30.18 -24.32 5.48
N THR A 66 -29.06 -23.84 6.03
CA THR A 66 -28.58 -24.23 7.36
C THR A 66 -29.19 -23.39 8.48
N ILE A 67 -29.97 -22.36 8.14
CA ILE A 67 -30.59 -21.42 9.08
C ILE A 67 -32.10 -21.70 9.14
N ASP A 68 -32.61 -21.99 10.33
CA ASP A 68 -34.04 -21.94 10.61
C ASP A 68 -34.40 -20.54 11.10
N LEU A 69 -35.19 -19.80 10.32
CA LEU A 69 -35.59 -18.43 10.65
C LEU A 69 -36.47 -18.34 11.91
N THR A 70 -37.07 -19.45 12.33
CA THR A 70 -37.90 -19.54 13.53
C THR A 70 -37.08 -19.74 14.81
N ASP A 71 -35.80 -20.11 14.69
CA ASP A 71 -34.90 -20.30 15.83
C ASP A 71 -34.74 -19.03 16.65
N ASP A 72 -34.48 -19.21 17.96
CA ASP A 72 -34.12 -18.09 18.81
C ASP A 72 -32.77 -17.49 18.39
N ILE A 73 -32.74 -16.18 18.25
CA ILE A 73 -31.56 -15.43 17.83
C ILE A 73 -30.26 -15.77 18.59
N ASN A 74 -30.36 -16.22 19.86
CA ASN A 74 -29.19 -16.58 20.65
C ASN A 74 -28.52 -17.90 20.21
N THR A 75 -29.19 -18.73 19.40
CA THR A 75 -28.56 -19.91 18.76
C THR A 75 -27.61 -19.50 17.64
N TYR A 76 -27.86 -18.36 17.02
CA TYR A 76 -27.09 -17.85 15.88
C TYR A 76 -26.01 -16.84 16.29
N ILE A 77 -26.32 -15.93 17.21
CA ILE A 77 -25.39 -14.87 17.64
C ILE A 77 -24.42 -15.36 18.70
N SER A 78 -23.14 -15.36 18.36
CA SER A 78 -22.04 -15.59 19.30
C SER A 78 -21.36 -14.30 19.77
N LEU A 79 -21.57 -13.17 19.06
CA LEU A 79 -21.02 -11.88 19.46
C LEU A 79 -21.66 -11.34 20.74
N LYS A 80 -20.84 -10.72 21.59
CA LYS A 80 -21.26 -10.05 22.83
C LYS A 80 -21.29 -8.54 22.68
N SER A 81 -20.43 -7.98 21.83
CA SER A 81 -20.45 -6.56 21.54
C SER A 81 -19.77 -6.23 20.21
N VAL A 82 -20.07 -5.04 19.70
CA VAL A 82 -19.54 -4.53 18.44
C VAL A 82 -19.20 -3.05 18.58
N GLU A 83 -18.21 -2.57 17.84
CA GLU A 83 -17.89 -1.15 17.73
C GLU A 83 -17.25 -0.81 16.37
N ILE A 84 -17.30 0.47 16.00
CA ILE A 84 -16.55 1.00 14.86
C ILE A 84 -15.28 1.65 15.37
N SER A 85 -14.14 1.13 14.90
CA SER A 85 -12.82 1.61 15.28
C SER A 85 -12.10 2.24 14.08
N TYR A 86 -11.46 3.38 14.31
CA TYR A 86 -10.70 4.12 13.31
C TYR A 86 -9.22 3.73 13.33
N LEU A 87 -8.72 3.20 12.23
CA LEU A 87 -7.32 2.82 12.02
C LEU A 87 -6.48 4.06 11.67
N SER A 88 -6.37 5.06 12.56
CA SER A 88 -5.30 6.10 12.55
C SER A 88 -5.61 7.29 13.47
N ARG A 89 -5.28 7.25 14.77
CA ARG A 89 -5.16 8.51 15.52
C ARG A 89 -3.76 9.08 15.31
N LYS A 90 -3.63 10.37 14.97
CA LYS A 90 -2.35 11.10 14.81
C LYS A 90 -1.36 10.89 15.98
N LYS A 91 -1.84 10.50 17.17
CA LYS A 91 -1.05 10.29 18.39
C LYS A 91 -0.68 8.82 18.66
N GLU A 92 -1.20 7.86 17.91
CA GLU A 92 -0.98 6.42 18.15
C GLU A 92 -0.24 5.79 16.96
N THR A 93 1.07 6.02 16.91
CA THR A 93 2.00 5.52 15.86
C THR A 93 2.07 3.99 15.74
N LYS A 94 1.42 3.24 16.64
CA LYS A 94 1.39 1.77 16.62
C LYS A 94 0.31 1.19 15.68
N PHE A 95 -0.76 1.92 15.37
CA PHE A 95 -1.80 1.48 14.44
C PHE A 95 -1.52 2.00 13.03
N ARG A 96 -0.58 1.33 12.36
CA ARG A 96 -0.39 1.51 10.92
C ARG A 96 -1.66 1.04 10.20
N ILE A 97 -2.07 1.74 9.14
CA ILE A 97 -3.29 1.39 8.37
C ILE A 97 -3.03 0.03 7.70
N ARG A 98 -3.55 -1.05 8.29
CA ARG A 98 -3.47 -2.41 7.74
C ARG A 98 -4.90 -2.84 7.45
N ASN A 99 -5.27 -2.80 6.18
CA ASN A 99 -6.58 -3.25 5.75
C ASN A 99 -6.52 -4.77 5.55
N PHE A 100 -7.20 -5.50 6.44
CA PHE A 100 -7.40 -6.94 6.39
C PHE A 100 -8.78 -7.28 6.95
N ALA A 101 -9.35 -8.39 6.50
CA ALA A 101 -10.60 -8.91 7.02
C ALA A 101 -10.37 -10.31 7.59
N LEU A 102 -10.89 -10.57 8.78
CA LEU A 102 -10.78 -11.88 9.41
C LEU A 102 -11.97 -12.10 10.35
N ALA A 103 -12.58 -13.28 10.24
CA ALA A 103 -13.46 -13.86 11.26
C ALA A 103 -12.75 -15.01 11.97
N SER A 104 -12.85 -15.07 13.29
CA SER A 104 -12.21 -16.08 14.13
C SER A 104 -13.00 -16.34 15.42
N PRO A 105 -12.68 -17.41 16.18
CA PRO A 105 -13.34 -17.68 17.46
C PRO A 105 -13.20 -16.57 18.50
N ILE A 106 -12.13 -15.75 18.43
CA ILE A 106 -11.91 -14.63 19.37
C ILE A 106 -12.68 -13.36 18.99
N GLY A 107 -13.26 -13.30 17.77
CA GLY A 107 -13.94 -12.13 17.23
C GLY A 107 -13.66 -11.94 15.74
N ALA A 108 -14.05 -10.78 15.21
CA ALA A 108 -13.82 -10.43 13.82
C ALA A 108 -13.35 -8.97 13.65
N ILE A 109 -12.57 -8.75 12.61
CA ILE A 109 -12.21 -7.43 12.08
C ILE A 109 -12.75 -7.38 10.65
N ILE A 110 -13.72 -6.50 10.42
CA ILE A 110 -14.40 -6.36 9.12
C ILE A 110 -14.24 -4.91 8.66
N PRO A 111 -13.33 -4.60 7.73
CA PRO A 111 -13.22 -3.26 7.16
C PRO A 111 -14.53 -2.82 6.51
N ILE A 112 -14.94 -1.56 6.65
CA ILE A 112 -16.15 -1.07 5.98
C ILE A 112 -16.04 -1.24 4.46
N LYS A 113 -14.84 -1.01 3.91
CA LYS A 113 -14.54 -1.28 2.49
C LYS A 113 -14.72 -2.73 2.07
N TYR A 114 -14.62 -3.70 2.99
CA TYR A 114 -14.87 -5.10 2.66
C TYR A 114 -16.35 -5.34 2.35
N ILE A 115 -17.24 -4.63 3.06
CA ILE A 115 -18.70 -4.69 2.84
C ILE A 115 -19.02 -4.10 1.46
N GLU A 116 -18.38 -2.98 1.10
CA GLU A 116 -18.57 -2.36 -0.21
C GLU A 116 -18.02 -3.22 -1.36
N ASN A 117 -16.82 -3.77 -1.19
CA ASN A 117 -16.18 -4.62 -2.19
C ASN A 117 -15.18 -5.58 -1.54
N ASN A 118 -15.49 -6.87 -1.60
CA ASN A 118 -14.63 -7.93 -1.06
C ASN A 118 -13.58 -8.47 -2.05
N ASP A 119 -13.66 -8.13 -3.34
CA ASP A 119 -12.78 -8.65 -4.40
C ASP A 119 -11.29 -8.35 -4.19
N PRO A 120 -10.89 -7.16 -3.69
CA PRO A 120 -9.48 -6.88 -3.43
C PRO A 120 -8.86 -7.84 -2.41
N TYR A 121 -9.67 -8.39 -1.49
CA TYR A 121 -9.22 -9.28 -0.43
C TYR A 121 -9.04 -10.69 -0.99
N LYS A 122 -7.80 -11.03 -1.31
CA LYS A 122 -7.38 -12.36 -1.77
C LYS A 122 -7.34 -13.36 -0.61
N ILE A 123 -8.51 -13.67 -0.06
CA ILE A 123 -8.74 -14.68 0.98
C ILE A 123 -9.60 -15.82 0.43
N SER A 124 -9.58 -16.97 1.09
CA SER A 124 -10.35 -18.15 0.64
C SER A 124 -11.86 -17.92 0.71
N GLN A 125 -12.65 -18.62 -0.12
CA GLN A 125 -14.11 -18.50 -0.08
C GLN A 125 -14.67 -18.85 1.31
N ALA A 126 -14.16 -19.91 1.94
CA ALA A 126 -14.55 -20.27 3.30
C ALA A 126 -14.29 -19.13 4.32
N GLU A 127 -13.24 -18.33 4.14
CA GLU A 127 -13.03 -17.14 4.98
C GLU A 127 -14.02 -16.02 4.67
N LYS A 128 -14.35 -15.81 3.39
CA LYS A 128 -15.39 -14.86 3.00
C LYS A 128 -16.73 -15.24 3.63
N ASP A 129 -17.11 -16.52 3.58
CA ASP A 129 -18.35 -17.04 4.17
C ASP A 129 -18.37 -16.86 5.69
N ASN A 130 -17.23 -17.06 6.36
CA ASN A 130 -17.11 -16.81 7.81
C ASN A 130 -17.23 -15.32 8.17
N ILE A 131 -16.67 -14.43 7.36
CA ILE A 131 -16.81 -12.98 7.54
C ILE A 131 -18.26 -12.56 7.30
N GLU A 132 -18.89 -13.10 6.27
CA GLU A 132 -20.30 -12.87 5.93
C GLU A 132 -21.22 -13.32 7.06
N ARG A 133 -21.01 -14.53 7.58
CA ARG A 133 -21.72 -15.02 8.78
C ARG A 133 -21.57 -14.06 9.96
N LYS A 134 -20.35 -13.57 10.21
CA LYS A 134 -20.10 -12.59 11.29
C LYS A 134 -20.79 -11.25 11.03
N PHE A 135 -20.88 -10.82 9.78
CA PHE A 135 -21.61 -9.61 9.42
C PHE A 135 -23.11 -9.76 9.64
N ARG A 136 -23.69 -10.92 9.32
CA ARG A 136 -25.08 -11.26 9.67
C ARG A 136 -25.32 -11.24 11.19
N GLU A 137 -24.37 -11.75 12.00
CA GLU A 137 -24.47 -11.62 13.46
C GLU A 137 -24.52 -10.15 13.92
N VAL A 138 -23.77 -9.24 13.25
CA VAL A 138 -23.82 -7.79 13.53
C VAL A 138 -25.19 -7.20 13.18
N ILE A 139 -25.74 -7.55 12.02
CA ILE A 139 -27.08 -7.13 11.58
C ILE A 139 -28.13 -7.55 12.62
N LEU A 140 -28.14 -8.83 12.99
CA LEU A 140 -29.07 -9.36 14.00
C LEU A 140 -28.82 -8.76 15.39
N PHE A 141 -27.58 -8.41 15.76
CA PHE A 141 -27.31 -7.70 17.02
C PHE A 141 -28.02 -6.33 17.08
N PHE A 142 -28.02 -5.59 15.96
CA PHE A 142 -28.66 -4.28 15.85
C PHE A 142 -30.17 -4.33 15.63
N GLY A 143 -30.73 -5.48 15.25
CA GLY A 143 -32.17 -5.72 15.22
C GLY A 143 -32.78 -5.96 16.60
N LYS A 144 -31.99 -6.14 17.67
CA LYS A 144 -32.51 -6.40 19.01
C LYS A 144 -33.28 -5.20 19.57
N ASN A 145 -34.38 -5.47 20.25
CA ASN A 145 -35.18 -4.45 20.95
C ASN A 145 -34.41 -3.68 22.04
N THR A 146 -33.27 -4.18 22.49
CA THR A 146 -32.41 -3.51 23.47
C THR A 146 -31.59 -2.37 22.90
N ILE A 147 -31.46 -2.27 21.57
CA ILE A 147 -30.68 -1.22 20.91
C ILE A 147 -31.61 -0.04 20.59
N THR A 148 -31.19 1.18 20.93
CA THR A 148 -31.98 2.38 20.62
C THR A 148 -31.81 2.79 19.15
N GLN A 149 -32.72 3.60 18.62
CA GLN A 149 -32.56 4.14 17.26
C GLN A 149 -31.29 5.01 17.16
N ASP A 150 -30.99 5.82 18.19
CA ASP A 150 -29.78 6.65 18.20
C ASP A 150 -28.48 5.83 18.14
N GLU A 151 -28.43 4.72 18.88
CA GLU A 151 -27.29 3.78 18.83
C GLU A 151 -27.15 3.12 17.46
N PHE A 152 -28.28 2.74 16.85
CA PHE A 152 -28.33 2.19 15.50
C PHE A 152 -27.82 3.21 14.48
N SER A 153 -28.39 4.41 14.46
CA SER A 153 -28.04 5.50 13.56
C SER A 153 -26.58 5.92 13.70
N GLY A 154 -26.06 6.02 14.94
CA GLY A 154 -24.66 6.34 15.20
C GLY A 154 -23.65 5.29 14.67
N PHE A 155 -24.08 4.04 14.52
CA PHE A 155 -23.30 2.96 13.92
C PHE A 155 -23.47 2.92 12.39
N PHE A 156 -24.70 2.77 11.89
CA PHE A 156 -24.96 2.53 10.48
C PHE A 156 -24.73 3.74 9.58
N SER A 157 -24.89 4.97 10.07
CA SER A 157 -24.47 6.17 9.33
C SER A 157 -23.00 6.12 8.90
N LYS A 158 -22.12 5.54 9.72
CA LYS A 158 -20.68 5.38 9.42
C LYS A 158 -20.42 4.24 8.42
N VAL A 159 -21.22 3.18 8.47
CA VAL A 159 -21.17 2.07 7.52
C VAL A 159 -21.63 2.54 6.14
N ILE A 160 -22.77 3.22 6.08
CA ILE A 160 -23.38 3.72 4.84
C ILE A 160 -22.51 4.82 4.20
N SER A 161 -21.90 5.70 4.99
CA SER A 161 -21.02 6.75 4.48
C SER A 161 -19.64 6.26 4.01
N GLY A 162 -19.31 4.97 4.15
CA GLY A 162 -18.04 4.41 3.68
C GLY A 162 -16.83 5.00 4.40
N ALA A 163 -16.94 5.20 5.72
CA ALA A 163 -15.92 5.90 6.50
C ALA A 163 -14.51 5.31 6.28
N LYS A 164 -13.59 6.12 5.72
CA LYS A 164 -12.24 5.66 5.35
C LYS A 164 -11.48 5.16 6.57
N ASN A 165 -10.65 4.12 6.38
CA ASN A 165 -9.79 3.54 7.42
C ASN A 165 -10.54 3.12 8.69
N THR A 166 -11.80 2.70 8.57
CA THR A 166 -12.57 2.17 9.70
C THR A 166 -12.80 0.67 9.55
N VAL A 167 -12.93 0.01 10.70
CA VAL A 167 -13.28 -1.40 10.79
C VAL A 167 -14.42 -1.57 11.78
N ILE A 168 -15.28 -2.53 11.51
CA ILE A 168 -16.20 -3.11 12.48
C ILE A 168 -15.40 -4.14 13.28
N ALA A 169 -15.27 -3.89 14.58
CA ALA A 169 -14.66 -4.84 15.52
C ALA A 169 -15.78 -5.61 16.23
N VAL A 170 -15.79 -6.92 16.03
CA VAL A 170 -16.77 -7.84 16.62
C VAL A 170 -16.10 -8.60 17.75
N TYR A 171 -16.66 -8.49 18.96
CA TYR A 171 -16.15 -9.15 20.15
C TYR A 171 -17.05 -10.30 20.57
N ASN A 172 -16.46 -11.51 20.70
CA ASN A 172 -17.15 -12.67 21.27
C ASN A 172 -17.00 -12.73 22.82
N SER A 173 -16.36 -11.72 23.42
CA SER A 173 -16.17 -11.57 24.86
C SER A 173 -16.71 -10.23 25.33
N THR A 174 -17.06 -10.14 26.62
CA THR A 174 -17.48 -8.89 27.27
C THR A 174 -16.32 -7.93 27.50
N ASN A 175 -15.08 -8.43 27.57
CA ASN A 175 -13.89 -7.59 27.72
C ASN A 175 -13.47 -6.99 26.36
N LYS A 176 -13.93 -5.76 26.10
CA LYS A 176 -13.58 -5.00 24.90
C LYS A 176 -12.12 -4.52 24.98
N ASN A 177 -11.26 -5.13 24.18
CA ASN A 177 -9.90 -4.64 23.95
C ASN A 177 -9.58 -4.68 22.46
N PHE A 178 -9.82 -3.56 21.79
CA PHE A 178 -9.59 -3.41 20.35
C PHE A 178 -8.15 -3.72 19.96
N VAL A 179 -7.18 -3.21 20.73
CA VAL A 179 -5.75 -3.38 20.43
C VAL A 179 -5.37 -4.86 20.43
N ASN A 180 -5.84 -5.60 21.44
CA ASN A 180 -5.60 -7.02 21.58
C ASN A 180 -6.31 -7.83 20.49
N LEU A 181 -7.60 -7.56 20.23
CA LEU A 181 -8.36 -8.21 19.15
C LEU A 181 -7.70 -7.97 17.80
N TYR A 182 -7.42 -6.72 17.46
CA TYR A 182 -6.82 -6.32 16.19
C TYR A 182 -5.43 -6.94 16.00
N SER A 183 -4.58 -6.92 17.02
CA SER A 183 -3.22 -7.48 16.92
C SER A 183 -3.24 -9.00 16.76
N LYS A 184 -4.07 -9.71 17.53
CA LYS A 184 -4.23 -11.17 17.41
C LYS A 184 -4.84 -11.56 16.07
N SER A 185 -5.90 -10.88 15.65
CA SER A 185 -6.54 -11.11 14.34
C SER A 185 -5.58 -10.82 13.20
N TYR A 186 -4.78 -9.76 13.28
CA TYR A 186 -3.77 -9.47 12.28
C TYR A 186 -2.71 -10.56 12.20
N PHE A 187 -2.19 -11.03 13.34
CA PHE A 187 -1.20 -12.10 13.35
C PHE A 187 -1.77 -13.42 12.79
N LEU A 188 -3.00 -13.79 13.18
CA LEU A 188 -3.69 -14.96 12.63
C LEU A 188 -3.91 -14.84 11.12
N TYR A 189 -4.29 -13.67 10.63
CA TYR A 189 -4.45 -13.40 9.20
C TYR A 189 -3.13 -13.66 8.44
N LEU A 190 -2.00 -13.20 8.98
CA LEU A 190 -0.68 -13.44 8.39
C LEU A 190 -0.25 -14.91 8.46
N LEU A 191 -0.52 -15.60 9.56
CA LEU A 191 -0.19 -17.04 9.72
C LEU A 191 -0.91 -17.93 8.70
N LYS A 192 -2.05 -17.47 8.18
CA LYS A 192 -2.77 -18.15 7.09
C LYS A 192 -2.18 -17.91 5.71
N GLY A 193 -1.11 -17.11 5.61
CA GLY A 193 -0.48 -16.71 4.33
C GLY A 193 -1.18 -15.56 3.62
N ASN A 194 -2.22 -14.97 4.22
CA ASN A 194 -2.94 -13.86 3.63
C ASN A 194 -2.11 -12.57 3.68
N ARG A 195 -2.31 -11.68 2.70
CA ARG A 195 -1.59 -10.41 2.57
C ARG A 195 -2.52 -9.23 2.79
N THR A 196 -2.05 -8.18 3.44
CA THR A 196 -2.83 -6.94 3.61
C THR A 196 -2.95 -6.22 2.27
N LEU A 197 -4.04 -5.46 2.08
CA LEU A 197 -4.18 -4.64 0.89
C LEU A 197 -3.19 -3.49 0.89
N PHE A 198 -2.45 -3.35 -0.22
CA PHE A 198 -1.69 -2.14 -0.47
C PHE A 198 -2.65 -0.98 -0.72
N PRO A 199 -2.39 0.20 -0.16
CA PRO A 199 -3.09 1.38 -0.62
C PRO A 199 -2.67 1.68 -2.07
N GLN A 200 -3.64 2.00 -2.93
CA GLN A 200 -3.40 2.25 -4.37
C GLN A 200 -2.30 3.28 -4.64
N ASP A 201 -2.23 4.35 -3.83
CA ASP A 201 -1.20 5.39 -3.95
C ASP A 201 0.24 4.91 -3.74
N VAL A 202 0.43 3.69 -3.23
CA VAL A 202 1.74 3.07 -2.96
C VAL A 202 2.09 2.04 -4.04
N ILE A 203 1.19 1.79 -4.99
CA ILE A 203 1.43 0.95 -6.16
C ILE A 203 2.08 1.83 -7.23
N HIS A 204 3.08 1.29 -7.92
CA HIS A 204 3.76 1.98 -9.00
C HIS A 204 3.83 1.08 -10.23
N ASP A 205 3.19 1.48 -11.31
CA ASP A 205 3.21 0.77 -12.58
C ASP A 205 4.32 1.32 -13.48
N TYR A 206 5.11 0.40 -14.03
CA TYR A 206 6.15 0.75 -15.01
C TYR A 206 5.50 1.33 -16.27
N LYS A 207 6.08 2.42 -16.78
CA LYS A 207 5.62 3.06 -18.02
C LYS A 207 6.52 2.67 -19.17
N VAL A 208 5.92 2.01 -20.17
CA VAL A 208 6.61 1.63 -21.41
C VAL A 208 7.03 2.88 -22.17
N GLU A 209 8.31 2.97 -22.50
CA GLU A 209 8.88 4.07 -23.27
C GLU A 209 9.22 3.60 -24.69
N SER A 210 8.30 3.81 -25.63
CA SER A 210 8.41 3.31 -27.02
C SER A 210 9.65 3.81 -27.76
N SER A 211 10.17 4.99 -27.38
CA SER A 211 11.38 5.56 -27.97
C SER A 211 12.64 4.75 -27.64
N LEU A 212 12.74 4.22 -26.41
CA LEU A 212 13.83 3.35 -25.99
C LEU A 212 13.77 2.00 -26.71
N ILE A 213 12.58 1.41 -26.83
CA ILE A 213 12.38 0.14 -27.57
C ILE A 213 12.86 0.29 -29.02
N SER A 214 12.47 1.39 -29.67
CA SER A 214 12.88 1.69 -31.06
C SER A 214 14.40 1.84 -31.19
N SER A 215 15.06 2.41 -30.17
CA SER A 215 16.52 2.57 -30.14
C SER A 215 17.23 1.23 -29.95
N VAL A 216 16.67 0.31 -29.15
CA VAL A 216 17.21 -1.05 -29.01
C VAL A 216 17.10 -1.81 -30.33
N ASN A 217 15.94 -1.78 -30.98
CA ASN A 217 15.69 -2.52 -32.22
C ASN A 217 16.61 -2.11 -33.38
N THR A 218 17.08 -0.86 -33.39
CA THR A 218 17.97 -0.33 -34.43
C THR A 218 19.45 -0.46 -34.07
N SER A 219 19.77 -0.82 -32.83
CA SER A 219 21.15 -0.92 -32.34
C SER A 219 21.82 -2.22 -32.83
N THR A 220 23.10 -2.13 -33.13
CA THR A 220 23.96 -3.29 -33.48
C THR A 220 24.87 -3.71 -32.31
N ASN A 221 24.70 -3.07 -31.15
CA ASN A 221 25.56 -3.30 -30.00
C ASN A 221 25.28 -4.65 -29.32
N ASP A 222 26.29 -5.16 -28.61
CA ASP A 222 26.20 -6.42 -27.86
C ASP A 222 25.62 -6.20 -26.45
N PHE A 223 24.29 -6.36 -26.33
CA PHE A 223 23.53 -6.19 -25.09
C PHE A 223 23.81 -7.28 -24.03
N THR A 224 24.49 -8.38 -24.39
CA THR A 224 24.78 -9.48 -23.44
C THR A 224 25.59 -9.03 -22.24
N GLN A 225 26.34 -7.93 -22.38
CA GLN A 225 27.17 -7.41 -21.29
C GLN A 225 26.38 -6.86 -20.10
N PHE A 226 25.06 -6.69 -20.19
CA PHE A 226 24.23 -6.12 -19.11
C PHE A 226 23.21 -7.12 -18.53
N PHE A 227 23.40 -8.43 -18.70
CA PHE A 227 22.44 -9.43 -18.20
C PHE A 227 22.13 -9.29 -16.71
N GLU A 228 23.12 -9.00 -15.87
CA GLU A 228 22.88 -8.81 -14.42
C GLU A 228 21.98 -7.60 -14.14
N VAL A 229 22.02 -6.58 -15.01
CA VAL A 229 21.12 -5.43 -14.91
C VAL A 229 19.70 -5.82 -15.33
N TYR A 230 19.56 -6.68 -16.35
CA TYR A 230 18.26 -7.14 -16.83
C TYR A 230 17.54 -7.98 -15.79
N ASP A 231 18.25 -8.85 -15.09
CA ASP A 231 17.67 -9.66 -14.01
C ASP A 231 17.06 -8.77 -12.91
N VAL A 232 17.74 -7.68 -12.53
CA VAL A 232 17.19 -6.72 -11.55
C VAL A 232 16.02 -5.92 -12.12
N ILE A 233 16.04 -5.57 -13.41
CA ILE A 233 14.90 -4.92 -14.08
C ILE A 233 13.69 -5.86 -14.12
N ASP A 234 13.90 -7.15 -14.35
CA ASP A 234 12.84 -8.15 -14.30
C ASP A 234 12.24 -8.26 -12.89
N GLU A 235 13.08 -8.34 -11.85
CA GLU A 235 12.62 -8.29 -10.45
C GLU A 235 11.88 -6.98 -10.13
N TYR A 236 12.30 -5.86 -10.70
CA TYR A 236 11.61 -4.56 -10.60
C TYR A 236 10.21 -4.59 -11.24
N HIS A 237 10.03 -5.31 -12.36
CA HIS A 237 8.71 -5.49 -13.00
C HIS A 237 7.79 -6.41 -12.19
N HIS A 238 8.35 -7.38 -11.46
CA HIS A 238 7.57 -8.27 -10.58
C HIS A 238 7.16 -7.62 -9.24
N ALA A 239 7.84 -6.54 -8.84
CA ALA A 239 7.46 -5.77 -7.66
C ALA A 239 6.21 -4.93 -7.93
N ASN A 240 5.33 -4.78 -6.92
CA ASN A 240 4.13 -3.94 -7.04
C ASN A 240 4.21 -2.66 -6.22
N ASP A 241 4.86 -2.71 -5.04
CA ASP A 241 4.94 -1.55 -4.17
C ASP A 241 6.12 -0.64 -4.53
N ILE A 242 5.88 0.66 -4.37
CA ILE A 242 6.80 1.73 -4.72
C ILE A 242 8.14 1.65 -3.99
N LEU A 243 8.17 1.11 -2.76
CA LEU A 243 9.38 1.06 -1.95
C LEU A 243 10.30 -0.07 -2.40
N VAL A 244 9.76 -1.26 -2.68
CA VAL A 244 10.54 -2.36 -3.26
C VAL A 244 11.03 -1.98 -4.65
N LYS A 245 10.17 -1.36 -5.48
CA LYS A 245 10.58 -0.84 -6.79
C LYS A 245 11.72 0.17 -6.68
N TYR A 246 11.66 1.07 -5.70
CA TYR A 246 12.74 2.00 -5.42
C TYR A 246 14.05 1.30 -5.06
N LEU A 247 14.00 0.27 -4.21
CA LEU A 247 15.18 -0.53 -3.88
C LEU A 247 15.75 -1.26 -5.10
N LYS A 248 14.90 -1.80 -5.98
CA LYS A 248 15.36 -2.48 -7.20
C LYS A 248 16.02 -1.52 -8.19
N LEU A 249 15.49 -0.31 -8.38
CA LEU A 249 16.21 0.72 -9.16
C LEU A 249 17.51 1.17 -8.48
N TYR A 250 17.53 1.26 -7.15
CA TYR A 250 18.78 1.54 -6.43
C TYR A 250 19.83 0.44 -6.67
N GLN A 251 19.42 -0.83 -6.68
CA GLN A 251 20.28 -1.96 -7.01
C GLN A 251 20.82 -1.85 -8.46
N VAL A 252 20.01 -1.40 -9.43
CA VAL A 252 20.51 -1.06 -10.78
C VAL A 252 21.61 0.00 -10.72
N ILE A 253 21.45 1.04 -9.90
CA ILE A 253 22.49 2.08 -9.72
C ILE A 253 23.78 1.46 -9.14
N GLU A 254 23.69 0.58 -8.14
CA GLU A 254 24.85 -0.14 -7.57
C GLU A 254 25.58 -0.97 -8.63
N TYR A 255 24.84 -1.67 -9.50
CA TYR A 255 25.43 -2.39 -10.64
C TYR A 255 26.15 -1.44 -11.59
N LEU A 256 25.53 -0.33 -11.99
CA LEU A 256 26.16 0.65 -12.89
C LEU A 256 27.41 1.28 -12.27
N ILE A 257 27.39 1.58 -10.98
CA ILE A 257 28.56 2.05 -10.23
C ILE A 257 29.69 1.03 -10.30
N THR A 258 29.39 -0.24 -10.01
CA THR A 258 30.36 -1.33 -10.07
C THR A 258 30.95 -1.45 -11.46
N ARG A 259 30.11 -1.38 -12.50
CA ARG A 259 30.54 -1.41 -13.89
C ARG A 259 31.47 -0.27 -14.24
N THR A 260 31.18 0.96 -13.81
CA THR A 260 32.06 2.11 -14.04
C THR A 260 33.46 1.89 -13.52
N LEU A 261 33.61 1.22 -12.39
CA LEU A 261 34.94 0.87 -11.85
C LEU A 261 35.63 -0.19 -12.71
N LEU A 262 34.90 -1.22 -13.12
CA LEU A 262 35.42 -2.28 -13.99
C LEU A 262 35.83 -1.75 -15.37
N VAL A 263 35.07 -0.81 -15.95
CA VAL A 263 35.42 -0.13 -17.21
C VAL A 263 36.71 0.69 -17.04
N LYS A 264 36.89 1.41 -15.92
CA LYS A 264 38.14 2.12 -15.61
C LYS A 264 39.33 1.16 -15.52
N ILE A 265 39.14 -0.01 -14.89
CA ILE A 265 40.18 -1.05 -14.78
C ILE A 265 40.54 -1.61 -16.16
N GLN A 266 39.55 -1.91 -16.99
CA GLN A 266 39.77 -2.37 -18.37
C GLN A 266 40.54 -1.33 -19.20
N GLY A 267 40.20 -0.04 -19.06
CA GLY A 267 40.92 1.03 -19.76
C GLY A 267 42.39 1.17 -19.36
N ASN A 268 42.73 0.77 -18.13
CA ASN A 268 44.07 0.86 -17.57
C ASN A 268 44.84 -0.48 -17.57
N SER A 269 44.28 -1.56 -18.13
CA SER A 269 44.85 -2.91 -18.04
C SER A 269 46.19 -3.06 -18.77
N SER A 270 46.51 -2.17 -19.72
CA SER A 270 47.80 -2.13 -20.41
C SER A 270 48.96 -1.66 -19.52
N ASN A 271 48.67 -1.09 -18.35
CA ASN A 271 49.67 -0.65 -17.38
C ASN A 271 49.47 -1.39 -16.05
N GLN A 272 50.30 -2.42 -15.82
CA GLN A 272 50.21 -3.29 -14.63
C GLN A 272 50.17 -2.53 -13.30
N ASN A 273 50.92 -1.42 -13.18
CA ASN A 273 50.93 -0.62 -11.95
C ASN A 273 49.61 0.14 -11.74
N LEU A 274 49.00 0.64 -12.82
CA LEU A 274 47.68 1.26 -12.74
C LEU A 274 46.59 0.22 -12.47
N PHE A 275 46.65 -0.94 -13.14
CA PHE A 275 45.73 -2.05 -12.90
C PHE A 275 45.73 -2.51 -11.43
N LEU A 276 46.91 -2.78 -10.84
CA LEU A 276 47.03 -3.21 -9.44
C LEU A 276 46.53 -2.13 -8.47
N ARG A 277 46.76 -0.85 -8.79
CA ARG A 277 46.26 0.27 -7.97
C ARG A 277 44.74 0.36 -7.99
N GLU A 278 44.12 0.24 -9.16
CA GLU A 278 42.65 0.27 -9.31
C GLU A 278 41.99 -1.00 -8.73
N MET A 279 42.64 -2.17 -8.78
CA MET A 279 42.16 -3.37 -8.09
C MET A 279 42.24 -3.24 -6.56
N THR A 280 43.30 -2.61 -6.05
CA THR A 280 43.44 -2.36 -4.60
C THR A 280 42.45 -1.30 -4.11
N SER A 281 42.07 -0.34 -4.95
CA SER A 281 41.03 0.65 -4.61
C SER A 281 39.64 0.02 -4.54
N LEU A 282 39.34 -0.96 -5.40
CA LEU A 282 38.15 -1.82 -5.28
C LEU A 282 38.10 -2.61 -3.97
N ALA A 283 39.24 -3.05 -3.44
CA ALA A 283 39.28 -3.79 -2.17
C ALA A 283 39.01 -2.92 -0.93
N LYS A 284 39.08 -1.58 -1.07
CA LYS A 284 38.84 -0.60 0.00
C LYS A 284 37.46 0.06 -0.12
N TYR A 285 36.57 -0.52 -0.91
CA TYR A 285 35.29 0.08 -1.24
C TYR A 285 34.35 0.08 -0.04
N ASP A 286 33.88 1.27 0.35
CA ASP A 286 32.79 1.45 1.31
C ASP A 286 31.45 1.46 0.54
N ASP A 287 30.39 0.95 1.16
CA ASP A 287 29.05 0.73 0.57
C ASP A 287 28.41 1.97 -0.08
N PHE A 288 28.91 3.19 0.20
CA PHE A 288 28.49 4.41 -0.49
C PHE A 288 29.62 5.44 -0.63
N ASP A 289 30.26 5.48 -1.80
CA ASP A 289 31.10 6.61 -2.20
C ASP A 289 30.33 7.56 -3.14
N LYS A 290 30.05 8.76 -2.63
CA LYS A 290 29.40 9.86 -3.36
C LYS A 290 30.08 10.17 -4.70
N SER A 291 31.40 9.94 -4.81
CA SER A 291 32.16 10.16 -6.03
C SER A 291 31.73 9.20 -7.16
N ASN A 292 31.31 7.98 -6.81
CA ASN A 292 30.91 6.96 -7.76
C ASN A 292 29.47 7.17 -8.25
N PHE A 293 28.57 7.56 -7.34
CA PHE A 293 27.23 8.04 -7.71
C PHE A 293 27.29 9.20 -8.71
N LYS A 294 28.18 10.18 -8.45
CA LYS A 294 28.39 11.31 -9.37
C LYS A 294 28.85 10.87 -10.75
N THR A 295 29.63 9.80 -10.83
CA THR A 295 30.19 9.34 -12.10
C THR A 295 29.09 8.76 -12.99
N VAL A 296 28.21 7.91 -12.44
CA VAL A 296 27.08 7.34 -13.20
C VAL A 296 26.14 8.42 -13.72
N PHE A 297 25.82 9.44 -12.91
CA PHE A 297 24.87 10.49 -13.28
C PHE A 297 25.49 11.75 -13.87
N LYS A 298 26.79 11.75 -14.19
CA LYS A 298 27.50 12.98 -14.59
C LYS A 298 26.89 13.65 -15.82
N THR A 299 26.50 12.87 -16.82
CA THR A 299 25.85 13.35 -18.05
C THR A 299 24.44 13.90 -17.82
N ASN A 300 23.84 13.62 -16.67
CA ASN A 300 22.50 14.06 -16.29
C ASN A 300 22.51 15.17 -15.21
N GLU A 301 23.68 15.69 -14.81
CA GLU A 301 23.82 16.65 -13.69
C GLU A 301 22.92 17.89 -13.83
N VAL A 302 22.86 18.48 -15.02
CA VAL A 302 22.06 19.68 -15.28
C VAL A 302 20.56 19.36 -15.25
N ASP A 303 20.15 18.31 -15.93
CA ASP A 303 18.74 17.89 -16.01
C ASP A 303 18.19 17.47 -14.63
N LEU A 304 18.93 16.65 -13.89
CA LEU A 304 18.56 16.22 -12.54
C LEU A 304 18.53 17.38 -11.54
N GLY A 305 19.54 18.25 -11.59
CA GLY A 305 19.60 19.44 -10.75
C GLY A 305 18.42 20.38 -10.98
N ASN A 306 18.10 20.68 -12.24
CA ASN A 306 16.95 21.52 -12.62
C ASN A 306 15.61 20.88 -12.24
N TRP A 307 15.44 19.58 -12.50
CA TRP A 307 14.24 18.83 -12.12
C TRP A 307 14.01 18.89 -10.61
N PHE A 308 15.05 18.62 -9.82
CA PHE A 308 14.91 18.62 -8.36
C PHE A 308 14.69 20.03 -7.81
N LYS A 309 15.38 21.03 -8.37
CA LYS A 309 15.15 22.46 -8.06
C LYS A 309 13.68 22.83 -8.24
N LEU A 310 13.07 22.43 -9.36
CA LEU A 310 11.66 22.69 -9.64
C LEU A 310 10.72 22.02 -8.62
N LYS A 311 11.01 20.78 -8.22
CA LYS A 311 10.22 20.06 -7.19
C LYS A 311 10.28 20.78 -5.84
N LEU A 312 11.46 21.24 -5.43
CA LEU A 312 11.65 21.93 -4.14
C LEU A 312 11.10 23.36 -4.15
N SER A 313 11.20 24.09 -5.26
CA SER A 313 10.71 25.48 -5.35
C SER A 313 9.19 25.58 -5.39
N THR A 314 8.52 24.56 -5.93
CA THR A 314 7.05 24.52 -6.06
C THR A 314 6.34 24.01 -4.79
N ASN A 315 7.08 23.44 -3.82
CA ASN A 315 6.48 22.87 -2.62
C ASN A 315 7.38 23.06 -1.39
N ALA A 316 7.06 24.07 -0.57
CA ALA A 316 7.80 24.39 0.66
C ALA A 316 7.75 23.27 1.71
N ILE A 317 6.62 22.53 1.81
CA ILE A 317 6.47 21.42 2.76
C ILE A 317 7.39 20.26 2.36
N LEU A 318 7.45 19.96 1.05
CA LEU A 318 8.37 18.96 0.52
C LEU A 318 9.82 19.37 0.80
N LYS A 319 10.17 20.64 0.55
CA LYS A 319 11.51 21.15 0.84
C LYS A 319 11.90 20.94 2.29
N ALA A 320 11.04 21.33 3.24
CA ALA A 320 11.28 21.12 4.66
C ALA A 320 11.43 19.63 5.01
N THR A 321 10.61 18.76 4.43
CA THR A 321 10.66 17.30 4.65
C THR A 321 11.98 16.70 4.13
N VAL A 322 12.46 17.16 2.98
CA VAL A 322 13.74 16.72 2.41
C VAL A 322 14.91 17.24 3.26
N GLU A 323 14.87 18.50 3.70
CA GLU A 323 15.90 19.08 4.55
C GLU A 323 15.98 18.35 5.90
N GLU A 324 14.85 18.01 6.52
CA GLU A 324 14.79 17.17 7.73
C GLU A 324 15.44 15.79 7.51
N LEU A 325 15.24 15.20 6.34
CA LEU A 325 15.82 13.89 6.00
C LEU A 325 17.33 13.95 5.73
N LEU A 326 17.80 15.02 5.09
CA LEU A 326 19.21 15.22 4.76
C LEU A 326 20.03 15.66 5.97
N TYR A 327 19.47 16.53 6.79
CA TYR A 327 20.14 17.22 7.89
C TYR A 327 19.32 17.09 9.19
N PRO A 328 19.14 15.86 9.70
CA PRO A 328 18.36 15.65 10.92
C PRO A 328 18.97 16.42 12.09
N ASN A 329 18.15 17.22 12.78
CA ASN A 329 18.54 18.07 13.91
C ASN A 329 19.53 19.20 13.57
N GLU A 330 19.70 19.56 12.30
CA GLU A 330 20.54 20.68 11.90
C GLU A 330 19.71 21.78 11.20
N SER A 331 20.02 23.04 11.45
CA SER A 331 19.40 24.20 10.78
C SER A 331 20.00 24.47 9.39
N LYS A 332 20.33 23.42 8.63
CA LYS A 332 20.90 23.54 7.28
C LYS A 332 19.78 23.53 6.25
N THR A 333 19.91 24.38 5.22
CA THR A 333 18.99 24.42 4.09
C THR A 333 19.72 24.07 2.80
N ILE A 334 18.97 23.58 1.82
CA ILE A 334 19.48 23.33 0.48
C ILE A 334 19.60 24.67 -0.23
N ASP A 335 20.80 25.00 -0.69
CA ASP A 335 21.02 26.15 -1.57
C ASP A 335 20.38 25.89 -2.95
N THR A 336 19.19 26.47 -3.15
CA THR A 336 18.44 26.35 -4.41
C THR A 336 18.94 27.28 -5.52
N THR A 337 19.96 28.10 -5.26
CA THR A 337 20.53 29.01 -6.26
C THR A 337 21.67 28.34 -7.04
N ASN A 338 22.41 27.44 -6.41
CA ASN A 338 23.52 26.70 -7.00
C ASN A 338 23.09 25.30 -7.51
N ASN A 339 23.08 25.09 -8.83
CA ASN A 339 22.67 23.81 -9.40
C ASN A 339 23.54 22.63 -8.93
N GLY A 340 24.84 22.84 -8.76
CA GLY A 340 25.74 21.81 -8.24
C GLY A 340 25.40 21.42 -6.80
N ALA A 341 24.99 22.37 -5.95
CA ALA A 341 24.54 22.08 -4.59
C ALA A 341 23.24 21.27 -4.57
N ILE A 342 22.26 21.63 -5.42
CA ILE A 342 20.98 20.92 -5.55
C ILE A 342 21.18 19.51 -6.07
N TYR A 343 21.98 19.34 -7.12
CA TYR A 343 22.33 18.04 -7.67
C TYR A 343 23.02 17.16 -6.61
N ASN A 344 23.97 17.72 -5.86
CA ASN A 344 24.61 17.00 -4.76
C ASN A 344 23.61 16.59 -3.67
N ALA A 345 22.66 17.46 -3.33
CA ALA A 345 21.61 17.15 -2.37
C ALA A 345 20.70 16.02 -2.86
N LEU A 346 20.36 15.99 -4.16
CA LEU A 346 19.60 14.89 -4.77
C LEU A 346 20.34 13.54 -4.65
N LEU A 347 21.63 13.49 -4.96
CA LEU A 347 22.39 12.24 -4.84
C LEU A 347 22.43 11.71 -3.41
N ILE A 348 22.61 12.61 -2.43
CA ILE A 348 22.55 12.23 -1.02
C ILE A 348 21.13 11.77 -0.65
N LEU A 349 20.11 12.44 -1.17
CA LEU A 349 18.71 12.08 -0.93
C LEU A 349 18.41 10.66 -1.43
N ILE A 350 18.86 10.30 -2.63
CA ILE A 350 18.68 8.94 -3.18
C ILE A 350 19.27 7.91 -2.20
N TYR A 351 20.48 8.14 -1.70
CA TYR A 351 21.05 7.23 -0.70
C TYR A 351 20.29 7.21 0.63
N LYS A 352 19.92 8.39 1.15
CA LYS A 352 19.18 8.49 2.42
C LYS A 352 17.80 7.84 2.34
N LEU A 353 17.10 7.98 1.22
CA LEU A 353 15.84 7.29 0.95
C LEU A 353 16.00 5.78 0.93
N ARG A 354 17.07 5.24 0.34
CA ARG A 354 17.35 3.80 0.43
C ARG A 354 17.51 3.37 1.88
N ASN A 355 18.22 4.16 2.67
CA ASN A 355 18.43 3.86 4.09
C ASN A 355 17.16 3.93 4.93
N THR A 356 16.23 4.85 4.64
CA THR A 356 14.94 4.89 5.35
C THR A 356 14.07 3.67 5.07
N VAL A 357 14.25 3.01 3.92
CA VAL A 357 13.51 1.78 3.59
C VAL A 357 14.18 0.55 4.21
N VAL A 358 15.52 0.45 4.17
CA VAL A 358 16.25 -0.77 4.57
C VAL A 358 16.60 -0.80 6.07
N HIS A 359 16.91 0.35 6.67
CA HIS A 359 17.35 0.42 8.06
C HIS A 359 16.20 0.85 8.97
N ASN A 360 16.07 0.15 10.10
CA ASN A 360 15.10 0.44 11.15
C ASN A 360 15.85 0.72 12.45
N LYS A 361 16.51 1.89 12.53
CA LYS A 361 17.02 2.42 13.79
C LYS A 361 15.94 3.26 14.44
N GLU A 362 15.78 3.15 15.75
CA GLU A 362 14.70 3.79 16.51
C GLU A 362 14.68 5.33 16.38
N SER A 363 15.85 5.93 16.09
CA SER A 363 16.01 7.37 15.89
C SER A 363 15.90 7.84 14.43
N GLU A 364 15.69 6.94 13.48
CA GLU A 364 15.66 7.25 12.04
C GLU A 364 14.24 7.14 11.47
N ILE A 365 13.96 7.93 10.43
CA ILE A 365 12.70 7.81 9.69
C ILE A 365 12.73 6.48 8.95
N HIS A 366 11.94 5.50 9.40
CA HIS A 366 11.78 4.23 8.70
C HIS A 366 10.49 4.20 7.88
N LEU A 367 10.61 4.03 6.56
CA LEU A 367 9.48 3.98 5.63
C LEU A 367 9.05 2.53 5.38
N THR A 368 7.74 2.31 5.50
CA THR A 368 7.07 1.06 5.15
C THR A 368 5.81 1.38 4.37
N ILE A 369 5.31 0.39 3.61
CA ILE A 369 4.04 0.47 2.88
C ILE A 369 2.86 0.93 3.77
N HIS A 370 2.94 0.72 5.09
CA HIS A 370 1.87 1.03 6.03
C HIS A 370 2.00 2.41 6.71
N ASN A 371 3.14 3.09 6.60
CA ASN A 371 3.36 4.40 7.22
C ASN A 371 3.73 5.51 6.22
N ILE A 372 4.10 5.17 4.98
CA ILE A 372 4.50 6.15 3.97
C ILE A 372 3.39 7.18 3.68
N LYS A 373 2.12 6.79 3.84
CA LYS A 373 0.97 7.68 3.72
C LYS A 373 0.90 8.79 4.76
N LEU A 374 1.63 8.65 5.87
CA LEU A 374 1.77 9.71 6.86
C LEU A 374 2.69 10.84 6.36
N ARG A 375 3.37 10.63 5.22
CA ARG A 375 4.28 11.58 4.56
C ARG A 375 3.95 11.68 3.05
N PRO A 376 2.78 12.24 2.68
CA PRO A 376 2.29 12.23 1.30
C PRO A 376 3.21 12.98 0.32
N GLU A 377 3.91 14.01 0.75
CA GLU A 377 4.87 14.76 -0.05
C GLU A 377 6.07 13.88 -0.43
N LEU A 378 6.55 13.08 0.52
CA LEU A 378 7.66 12.15 0.30
C LEU A 378 7.25 11.00 -0.61
N LEU A 379 6.04 10.45 -0.42
CA LEU A 379 5.46 9.44 -1.32
C LEU A 379 5.44 9.94 -2.77
N LYS A 380 4.94 11.17 -2.97
CA LYS A 380 4.90 11.80 -4.30
C LYS A 380 6.31 11.99 -4.88
N LEU A 381 7.27 12.45 -4.06
CA LEU A 381 8.64 12.63 -4.52
C LEU A 381 9.29 11.30 -4.93
N ILE A 382 9.11 10.23 -4.16
CA ILE A 382 9.64 8.89 -4.51
C ILE A 382 9.04 8.44 -5.84
N ASN A 383 7.73 8.64 -6.05
CA ASN A 383 7.06 8.27 -7.30
C ASN A 383 7.61 9.04 -8.51
N ASP A 384 7.77 10.36 -8.36
CA ASP A 384 8.33 11.20 -9.41
C ASP A 384 9.81 10.87 -9.68
N LEU A 385 10.56 10.50 -8.63
CA LEU A 385 11.95 10.10 -8.72
C LEU A 385 12.12 8.76 -9.43
N LEU A 386 11.26 7.77 -9.14
CA LEU A 386 11.24 6.47 -9.85
C LEU A 386 11.12 6.67 -11.36
N LEU A 387 10.10 7.42 -11.80
CA LEU A 387 9.87 7.71 -13.22
C LEU A 387 11.08 8.38 -13.87
N LYS A 388 11.73 9.31 -13.15
CA LYS A 388 12.91 10.02 -13.64
C LYS A 388 14.12 9.08 -13.75
N LEU A 389 14.31 8.21 -12.75
CA LEU A 389 15.43 7.27 -12.70
C LEU A 389 15.28 6.12 -13.69
N GLU A 390 14.07 5.59 -13.90
CA GLU A 390 13.79 4.57 -14.92
C GLU A 390 14.27 5.03 -16.30
N LEU A 391 13.82 6.22 -16.71
CA LEU A 391 14.18 6.77 -18.01
C LEU A 391 15.70 6.95 -18.12
N ILE A 392 16.34 7.53 -17.10
CA ILE A 392 17.77 7.78 -17.14
C ILE A 392 18.56 6.47 -17.17
N LEU A 393 18.30 5.56 -16.23
CA LEU A 393 19.09 4.33 -16.09
C LEU A 393 18.92 3.42 -17.30
N PHE A 394 17.70 3.25 -17.81
CA PHE A 394 17.45 2.39 -18.96
C PHE A 394 18.04 3.00 -20.22
N LYS A 395 17.93 4.33 -20.39
CA LYS A 395 18.57 5.03 -21.51
C LYS A 395 20.09 4.83 -21.52
N LYS A 396 20.77 4.86 -20.36
CA LYS A 396 22.23 4.65 -20.30
C LYS A 396 22.62 3.27 -20.83
N VAL A 397 21.83 2.24 -20.52
CA VAL A 397 22.04 0.87 -21.01
C VAL A 397 21.75 0.78 -22.51
N VAL A 398 20.65 1.38 -22.96
CA VAL A 398 20.26 1.40 -24.39
C VAL A 398 21.29 2.14 -25.26
N ASP A 399 21.79 3.27 -24.76
CA ASP A 399 22.75 4.13 -25.47
C ASP A 399 24.20 3.64 -25.34
N PHE A 400 24.46 2.57 -24.58
CA PHE A 400 25.82 2.06 -24.30
C PHE A 400 26.76 3.16 -23.80
N GLU A 401 26.33 3.94 -22.82
CA GLU A 401 27.14 5.06 -22.34
C GLU A 401 28.56 4.61 -21.95
N ASP A 402 29.57 5.32 -22.46
CA ASP A 402 30.99 4.93 -22.37
C ASP A 402 31.46 4.63 -20.95
N VAL A 403 30.84 5.26 -19.95
CA VAL A 403 31.18 5.12 -18.53
C VAL A 403 30.75 3.79 -17.91
N ILE A 404 29.89 3.01 -18.58
CA ILE A 404 29.39 1.71 -18.11
C ILE A 404 29.57 0.57 -19.12
N THR A 405 30.06 0.88 -20.32
CA THR A 405 30.22 -0.07 -21.42
C THR A 405 31.65 -0.62 -21.46
N TYR A 406 31.77 -1.95 -21.49
CA TYR A 406 33.05 -2.61 -21.72
C TYR A 406 33.48 -2.45 -23.18
N LYS A 407 34.73 -2.06 -23.40
CA LYS A 407 35.29 -1.87 -24.75
C LYS A 407 35.84 -3.17 -25.36
N GLY A 408 36.16 -4.15 -24.51
CA GLY A 408 36.64 -5.47 -24.93
C GLY A 408 35.89 -6.60 -24.22
N LYS A 409 35.77 -7.75 -24.89
CA LYS A 409 35.17 -8.97 -24.31
C LYS A 409 36.10 -9.65 -23.31
N ASN A 410 37.41 -9.49 -23.49
CA ASN A 410 38.44 -10.11 -22.67
C ASN A 410 39.31 -9.03 -22.03
N LEU A 411 39.80 -9.30 -20.82
CA LEU A 411 40.80 -8.48 -20.15
C LEU A 411 42.16 -9.16 -20.36
N ALA A 412 43.03 -8.53 -21.16
CA ALA A 412 44.39 -9.03 -21.36
C ALA A 412 45.20 -8.73 -20.10
N LEU A 413 45.42 -9.75 -19.29
CA LEU A 413 46.19 -9.65 -18.05
C LEU A 413 47.70 -9.85 -18.27
N TYR A 414 48.09 -10.52 -19.37
CA TYR A 414 49.46 -10.77 -19.81
C TYR A 414 49.51 -10.98 -21.31
#